data_AF-A0A4R4VGY1-F1
#
_entry.id   AF-A0A4R4VGY1-F1
#
_cell.length_a   1.000
_cell.length_b   1.000
_cell.length_c   1.000
_cell.angle_alpha   90.00
_cell.angle_beta   90.00
_cell.angle_gamma   90.00
#
_symmetry.space_group_name_H-M   'P 1'
#
loop_
_entity.id
_entity.type
_entity.pdbx_description
1 polymer ?
#
loop_
_entity_poly.entity_id
_entity_poly.type
_entity_poly.pdbx_seq_one_letter_code
_entity_poly.pdbx_strand_id
1 'polypeptide(L)'
;MTANHSADPSAATATIRHVEIGCRNLARSQEFYTGLLGFTETARESGVSWLDAGPARIKLVKIGEGDLGGWAPDDLQCGMRHVGMKVGDVDAQAARLREAGVEFTAHPKDAHGNVRITFFTDPDGTLLEFVEGAVRHDETYSPELAAEDVAAHHNRPREAGPVFDHIAVTAPDLQEALDFYVRTLGAKVIGKLIRSDDPRGFVITNLRLGDAVLELFTFRRETAPSPWSAGQSRLGLRAVGLGVTEARGAVGAMTAAGAGAVLRPGPEPLLIDPHGLPLTITTR
;
A
#
# COMPACT_ATOMS: atom_id res chain seq x y z
N MET A 1 -9.66 -29.25 -31.68
CA MET A 1 -9.98 -28.88 -30.29
C MET A 1 -9.04 -27.77 -29.89
N THR A 2 -9.44 -26.53 -30.10
CA THR A 2 -8.69 -25.34 -29.68
C THR A 2 -9.59 -24.63 -28.68
N ALA A 3 -9.34 -24.86 -27.39
CA ALA A 3 -10.02 -24.13 -26.33
C ALA A 3 -9.48 -22.70 -26.36
N ASN A 4 -10.29 -21.80 -26.91
CA ASN A 4 -10.10 -20.38 -26.85
C ASN A 4 -10.50 -19.94 -25.43
N HIS A 5 -9.54 -19.83 -24.51
CA HIS A 5 -9.78 -19.21 -23.21
C HIS A 5 -9.60 -17.70 -23.34
N SER A 6 -10.62 -17.03 -23.89
CA SER A 6 -10.85 -15.63 -23.60
C SER A 6 -11.38 -15.55 -22.16
N ALA A 7 -10.49 -15.43 -21.19
CA ALA A 7 -10.88 -15.00 -19.85
C ALA A 7 -11.52 -13.62 -19.97
N ASP A 8 -12.75 -13.48 -19.49
CA ASP A 8 -13.49 -12.22 -19.44
C ASP A 8 -12.69 -11.21 -18.58
N PRO A 9 -12.27 -10.05 -19.14
CA PRO A 9 -11.45 -9.08 -18.42
C PRO A 9 -12.21 -8.25 -17.35
N SER A 10 -13.37 -8.71 -16.85
CA SER A 10 -14.24 -7.92 -15.96
C SER A 10 -14.47 -8.46 -14.55
N ALA A 11 -14.18 -9.73 -14.25
CA ALA A 11 -14.59 -10.35 -12.97
C ALA A 11 -13.73 -9.97 -11.75
N ALA A 12 -12.50 -9.51 -11.96
CA ALA A 12 -11.53 -9.26 -10.89
C ALA A 12 -11.01 -7.81 -10.83
N THR A 13 -11.56 -6.89 -11.63
CA THR A 13 -11.22 -5.47 -11.56
C THR A 13 -11.35 -4.99 -10.11
N ALA A 14 -10.24 -4.52 -9.56
CA ALA A 14 -10.10 -4.25 -8.15
C ALA A 14 -9.75 -2.79 -7.89
N THR A 15 -10.11 -2.34 -6.70
CA THR A 15 -9.73 -1.03 -6.16
C THR A 15 -9.09 -1.24 -4.79
N ILE A 16 -8.08 -0.46 -4.44
CA ILE A 16 -7.56 -0.47 -3.07
C ILE A 16 -8.57 0.28 -2.20
N ARG A 17 -9.10 -0.39 -1.17
CA ARG A 17 -10.14 0.13 -0.27
C ARG A 17 -9.63 0.41 1.12
N HIS A 18 -8.64 -0.37 1.55
CA HIS A 18 -8.01 -0.17 2.84
C HIS A 18 -6.64 -0.84 2.94
N VAL A 19 -5.90 -0.47 3.97
CA VAL A 19 -4.79 -1.25 4.51
C VAL A 19 -5.16 -1.78 5.90
N GLU A 20 -4.86 -3.04 6.17
CA GLU A 20 -5.01 -3.65 7.50
C GLU A 20 -3.69 -3.51 8.28
N ILE A 21 -3.76 -2.91 9.46
CA ILE A 21 -2.63 -2.69 10.36
C ILE A 21 -2.90 -3.35 11.71
N GLY A 22 -2.02 -4.25 12.11
CA GLY A 22 -2.05 -4.93 13.40
C GLY A 22 -1.44 -4.08 14.51
N CYS A 23 -2.14 -3.96 15.64
CA CYS A 23 -1.66 -3.19 16.78
C CYS A 23 -1.73 -3.99 18.08
N ARG A 24 -0.85 -3.65 19.02
CA ARG A 24 -0.84 -4.25 20.36
C ARG A 24 -1.98 -3.70 21.21
N ASN A 25 -2.19 -2.39 21.12
CA ASN A 25 -3.19 -1.66 21.89
C ASN A 25 -3.98 -0.72 20.96
N LEU A 26 -5.26 -1.05 20.76
CA LEU A 26 -6.13 -0.29 19.88
C LEU A 26 -6.27 1.18 20.29
N ALA A 27 -6.36 1.48 21.59
CA ALA A 27 -6.49 2.85 22.06
C ALA A 27 -5.22 3.67 21.76
N ARG A 28 -4.02 3.09 21.97
CA ARG A 28 -2.74 3.75 21.64
C ARG A 28 -2.62 4.03 20.15
N SER A 29 -3.01 3.07 19.30
CA SER A 29 -3.02 3.28 17.85
C SER A 29 -4.04 4.32 17.46
N GLN A 30 -5.23 4.35 18.07
CA GLN A 30 -6.22 5.39 17.80
C GLN A 30 -5.69 6.79 18.13
N GLU A 31 -5.09 6.99 19.31
CA GLU A 31 -4.47 8.27 19.67
C GLU A 31 -3.44 8.72 18.62
N PHE A 32 -2.65 7.80 18.08
CA PHE A 32 -1.71 8.08 17.00
C PHE A 32 -2.42 8.43 15.69
N TYR A 33 -3.28 7.55 15.17
CA TYR A 33 -3.86 7.72 13.83
C TYR A 33 -4.95 8.81 13.78
N THR A 34 -5.73 9.01 14.83
CA THR A 34 -6.77 10.07 14.88
C THR A 34 -6.23 11.35 15.51
N GLY A 35 -5.54 11.26 16.64
CA GLY A 35 -5.03 12.43 17.36
C GLY A 35 -3.82 13.06 16.67
N LEU A 36 -2.82 12.26 16.29
CA LEU A 36 -1.66 12.76 15.55
C LEU A 36 -1.96 12.82 14.06
N LEU A 37 -2.34 11.74 13.37
CA LEU A 37 -2.49 11.83 11.90
C LEU A 37 -3.78 12.52 11.45
N GLY A 38 -4.75 12.76 12.35
CA GLY A 38 -5.96 13.51 12.01
C GLY A 38 -7.04 12.69 11.28
N PHE A 39 -6.90 11.37 11.22
CA PHE A 39 -7.90 10.50 10.60
C PHE A 39 -9.18 10.41 11.44
N THR A 40 -10.30 10.18 10.78
CA THR A 40 -11.61 10.11 11.44
C THR A 40 -12.05 8.65 11.61
N GLU A 41 -12.38 8.23 12.83
CA GLU A 41 -12.99 6.91 13.04
C GLU A 41 -14.41 6.88 12.47
N THR A 42 -14.70 5.89 11.62
CA THR A 42 -16.00 5.72 10.95
C THR A 42 -16.79 4.52 11.47
N ALA A 43 -16.11 3.49 11.97
CA ALA A 43 -16.74 2.33 12.58
C ALA A 43 -15.82 1.68 13.59
N ARG A 44 -16.42 1.02 14.58
CA ARG A 44 -15.72 0.26 15.61
C ARG A 44 -16.45 -1.04 15.90
N GLU A 45 -15.69 -2.11 15.95
CA GLU A 45 -16.13 -3.44 16.34
C GLU A 45 -15.18 -4.00 17.40
N SER A 46 -15.49 -5.17 17.97
CA SER A 46 -14.64 -5.78 19.00
C SER A 46 -13.21 -6.01 18.47
N GLY A 47 -12.27 -5.18 18.93
CA GLY A 47 -10.87 -5.24 18.52
C GLY A 47 -10.55 -4.65 17.15
N VAL A 48 -11.49 -4.00 16.47
CA VAL A 48 -11.27 -3.40 15.13
C VAL A 48 -11.73 -1.94 15.12
N SER A 49 -10.94 -1.05 14.51
CA SER A 49 -11.29 0.35 14.28
C SER A 49 -11.05 0.69 12.80
N TRP A 50 -12.06 1.28 12.17
CA TRP A 50 -12.00 1.72 10.78
C TRP A 50 -11.84 3.23 10.72
N LEU A 51 -10.79 3.70 10.06
CA LEU A 51 -10.48 5.12 9.93
C LEU A 51 -10.61 5.56 8.47
N ASP A 52 -11.29 6.69 8.28
CA ASP A 52 -11.28 7.40 7.01
C ASP A 52 -9.96 8.15 6.85
N ALA A 53 -9.24 7.82 5.78
CA ALA A 53 -8.00 8.45 5.37
C ALA A 53 -8.10 8.99 3.92
N GLY A 54 -9.32 9.22 3.41
CA GLY A 54 -9.56 9.72 2.06
C GLY A 54 -9.67 8.59 1.03
N PRO A 55 -8.77 8.51 0.01
CA PRO A 55 -8.90 7.54 -1.09
C PRO A 55 -9.03 6.07 -0.65
N ALA A 56 -8.42 5.69 0.47
CA ALA A 56 -8.59 4.40 1.12
C ALA A 56 -8.69 4.56 2.63
N ARG A 57 -9.20 3.53 3.31
CA ARG A 57 -9.34 3.49 4.77
C ARG A 57 -8.13 2.84 5.45
N ILE A 58 -7.97 3.10 6.74
CA ILE A 58 -7.06 2.31 7.60
C ILE A 58 -7.92 1.42 8.50
N LYS A 59 -7.66 0.12 8.47
CA LYS A 59 -8.29 -0.88 9.35
C LYS A 59 -7.30 -1.28 10.44
N LEU A 60 -7.47 -0.72 11.64
CA LEU A 60 -6.69 -1.11 12.81
C LEU A 60 -7.28 -2.38 13.41
N VAL A 61 -6.44 -3.40 13.63
CA VAL A 61 -6.83 -4.68 14.23
C VAL A 61 -6.00 -4.93 15.48
N LYS A 62 -6.66 -5.09 16.63
CA LYS A 62 -6.01 -5.44 17.89
C LYS A 62 -5.56 -6.90 17.85
N ILE A 63 -4.25 -7.10 17.90
CA ILE A 63 -3.60 -8.42 17.98
C ILE A 63 -3.29 -8.78 19.44
N GLY A 64 -2.90 -7.79 20.25
CA GLY A 64 -2.33 -8.05 21.57
C GLY A 64 -0.87 -8.46 21.43
N GLU A 65 -0.51 -9.67 21.88
CA GLU A 65 0.86 -10.15 21.78
C GLU A 65 1.21 -10.58 20.35
N GLY A 66 2.31 -10.03 19.83
CA GLY A 66 2.76 -10.21 18.45
C GLY A 66 4.07 -9.47 18.16
N ASP A 67 4.55 -9.63 16.93
CA ASP A 67 5.74 -8.98 16.38
C ASP A 67 5.50 -8.57 14.91
N LEU A 68 6.49 -7.96 14.26
CA LEU A 68 6.40 -7.55 12.84
C LEU A 68 6.45 -8.73 11.85
N GLY A 69 6.49 -9.98 12.34
CA GLY A 69 6.45 -11.19 11.55
C GLY A 69 7.62 -11.29 10.56
N GLY A 70 8.84 -11.00 11.01
CA GLY A 70 10.04 -11.02 10.17
C GLY A 70 10.16 -9.88 9.17
N TRP A 71 9.22 -8.93 9.16
CA TRP A 71 9.40 -7.69 8.41
C TRP A 71 10.60 -6.92 8.94
N ALA A 72 11.39 -6.38 8.02
CA ALA A 72 12.51 -5.49 8.30
C ALA A 72 12.45 -4.31 7.31
N PRO A 73 13.03 -3.14 7.65
CA PRO A 73 13.18 -2.03 6.72
C PRO A 73 14.30 -2.32 5.68
N ASP A 74 14.19 -3.46 4.99
CA ASP A 74 15.06 -3.88 3.90
C ASP A 74 14.27 -3.81 2.60
N ASP A 75 14.77 -2.99 1.69
CA ASP A 75 14.12 -2.77 0.41
C ASP A 75 14.07 -4.03 -0.46
N LEU A 76 14.99 -4.96 -0.26
CA LEU A 76 15.09 -6.20 -1.03
C LEU A 76 14.18 -7.30 -0.49
N GLN A 77 13.41 -7.07 0.58
CA GLN A 77 12.41 -8.03 1.06
C GLN A 77 11.10 -7.88 0.29
N CYS A 78 10.62 -8.95 -0.35
CA CYS A 78 9.35 -8.97 -1.08
C CYS A 78 8.13 -8.73 -0.17
N GLY A 79 7.02 -8.27 -0.76
CA GLY A 79 5.80 -7.94 -0.04
C GLY A 79 5.71 -6.47 0.36
N MET A 80 4.91 -6.15 1.40
CA MET A 80 4.64 -4.77 1.79
C MET A 80 5.83 -4.08 2.43
N ARG A 81 6.08 -2.85 2.00
CA ARG A 81 7.17 -2.00 2.49
C ARG A 81 6.65 -0.94 3.45
N HIS A 82 5.71 -0.13 2.99
CA HIS A 82 5.14 1.00 3.72
C HIS A 82 3.80 1.44 3.14
N VAL A 83 3.13 2.31 3.88
CA VAL A 83 1.94 3.05 3.43
C VAL A 83 2.30 4.53 3.35
N GLY A 84 2.08 5.12 2.19
CA GLY A 84 2.34 6.53 1.95
C GLY A 84 1.08 7.37 1.99
N MET A 85 1.26 8.61 2.43
CA MET A 85 0.19 9.60 2.55
C MET A 85 0.65 10.92 1.94
N LYS A 86 -0.21 11.55 1.14
CA LYS A 86 0.02 12.92 0.66
C LYS A 86 -0.26 13.90 1.78
N VAL A 87 0.61 14.87 1.97
CA VAL A 87 0.45 16.00 2.90
C VAL A 87 0.62 17.32 2.18
N GLY A 88 0.11 18.41 2.75
CA GLY A 88 0.32 19.75 2.21
C GLY A 88 1.74 20.29 2.44
N ASP A 89 2.40 19.85 3.51
CA ASP A 89 3.72 20.32 3.93
C ASP A 89 4.41 19.21 4.76
N VAL A 90 5.44 18.57 4.19
CA VAL A 90 6.16 17.48 4.88
C VAL A 90 6.91 17.99 6.10
N ASP A 91 7.55 19.16 6.03
CA ASP A 91 8.36 19.69 7.13
C ASP A 91 7.50 20.05 8.34
N ALA A 92 6.36 20.70 8.10
CA ALA A 92 5.43 21.08 9.16
C ALA A 92 4.84 19.85 9.87
N GLN A 93 4.43 18.83 9.10
CA GLN A 93 3.92 17.59 9.67
C GLN A 93 5.02 16.83 10.42
N ALA A 94 6.22 16.75 9.86
CA ALA A 94 7.35 16.10 10.52
C ALA A 94 7.74 16.79 11.84
N ALA A 95 7.73 18.13 11.87
CA ALA A 95 8.00 18.90 13.09
C ALA A 95 7.00 18.56 14.20
N ARG A 96 5.70 18.51 13.88
CA ARG A 96 4.63 18.16 14.82
C ARG A 96 4.75 16.73 15.35
N LEU A 97 5.07 15.77 14.49
CA LEU A 97 5.30 14.38 14.91
C LEU A 97 6.53 14.25 15.81
N ARG A 98 7.61 14.98 15.50
CA ARG A 98 8.83 15.02 16.34
C ARG A 98 8.55 15.62 17.72
N GLU A 99 7.76 16.69 17.79
CA GLU A 99 7.32 17.28 19.06
C GLU A 99 6.46 16.31 19.90
N ALA A 100 5.70 15.44 19.23
CA ALA A 100 4.94 14.36 19.87
C ALA A 100 5.81 13.12 20.22
N GLY A 101 7.11 13.12 19.92
CA GLY A 101 8.03 12.03 20.25
C GLY A 101 7.95 10.83 19.30
N VAL A 102 7.48 11.02 18.06
CA VAL A 102 7.45 9.95 17.05
C VAL A 102 8.85 9.66 16.53
N GLU A 103 9.16 8.36 16.36
CA GLU A 103 10.44 7.88 15.84
C GLU A 103 10.49 7.98 14.31
N PHE A 104 11.56 8.60 13.79
CA PHE A 104 11.80 8.77 12.36
C PHE A 104 12.84 7.79 11.87
N THR A 105 12.54 7.10 10.78
CA THR A 105 13.52 6.25 10.05
C THR A 105 14.24 7.05 8.96
N ALA A 106 13.63 8.15 8.48
CA ALA A 106 14.28 9.13 7.63
C ALA A 106 13.66 10.52 7.81
N HIS A 107 14.48 11.51 8.16
CA HIS A 107 14.06 12.92 8.22
C HIS A 107 13.68 13.49 6.84
N PRO A 108 12.92 14.60 6.80
CA PRO A 108 12.52 15.26 5.56
C PRO A 108 13.67 15.48 4.58
N LYS A 109 13.48 15.05 3.34
CA LYS A 109 14.44 15.20 2.25
C LYS A 109 13.73 15.29 0.91
N ASP A 110 14.41 15.87 -0.07
CA ASP A 110 13.97 15.81 -1.46
C ASP A 110 14.33 14.43 -2.02
N ALA A 111 13.42 13.87 -2.81
CA ALA A 111 13.55 12.56 -3.42
C ALA A 111 13.37 12.62 -4.93
N HIS A 112 13.80 11.53 -5.58
CA HIS A 112 13.64 11.37 -7.02
C HIS A 112 12.16 11.45 -7.40
N GLY A 113 11.86 12.02 -8.57
CA GLY A 113 10.50 12.39 -8.95
C GLY A 113 10.03 13.73 -8.42
N ASN A 114 10.94 14.57 -7.89
CA ASN A 114 10.67 15.95 -7.48
C ASN A 114 9.60 16.08 -6.39
N VAL A 115 9.66 15.18 -5.41
CA VAL A 115 8.81 15.17 -4.23
C VAL A 115 9.65 15.34 -2.98
N ARG A 116 9.04 15.89 -1.93
CA ARG A 116 9.63 15.95 -0.59
C ARG A 116 9.01 14.85 0.25
N ILE A 117 9.84 14.07 0.95
CA ILE A 117 9.39 12.88 1.68
C ILE A 117 10.01 12.76 3.07
N THR A 118 9.36 12.03 3.95
CA THR A 118 9.90 11.58 5.25
C THR A 118 9.31 10.23 5.62
N PHE A 119 10.09 9.41 6.34
CA PHE A 119 9.64 8.12 6.85
C PHE A 119 9.71 8.07 8.38
N PHE A 120 8.68 7.48 8.98
CA PHE A 120 8.54 7.32 10.42
C PHE A 120 7.73 6.06 10.71
N THR A 121 7.71 5.63 11.97
CA THR A 121 6.93 4.46 12.38
C THR A 121 5.74 4.84 13.22
N ASP A 122 4.64 4.12 13.02
CA ASP A 122 3.56 4.10 14.01
C ASP A 122 4.03 3.45 15.32
N PRO A 123 3.21 3.48 16.39
CA PRO A 123 3.65 2.99 17.69
C PRO A 123 4.05 1.51 17.71
N ASP A 124 3.55 0.67 16.79
CA ASP A 124 3.83 -0.77 16.74
C ASP A 124 4.81 -1.14 15.62
N GLY A 125 5.44 -0.15 14.97
CA GLY A 125 6.51 -0.34 14.00
C GLY A 125 6.08 -0.33 12.53
N THR A 126 4.83 0.01 12.21
CA THR A 126 4.40 0.18 10.81
C THR A 126 5.18 1.32 10.16
N LEU A 127 5.88 1.04 9.07
CA LEU A 127 6.56 2.09 8.30
C LEU A 127 5.55 2.93 7.51
N LEU A 128 5.56 4.22 7.76
CA LEU A 128 4.70 5.22 7.14
C LEU A 128 5.55 6.27 6.42
N GLU A 129 5.01 6.78 5.31
CA GLU A 129 5.63 7.85 4.54
C GLU A 129 4.70 9.06 4.44
N PHE A 130 5.25 10.26 4.55
CA PHE A 130 4.61 11.45 4.02
C PHE A 130 5.27 11.89 2.72
N VAL A 131 4.46 12.28 1.76
CA VAL A 131 4.87 12.79 0.46
C VAL A 131 4.21 14.15 0.21
N GLU A 132 5.02 15.16 -0.08
CA GLU A 132 4.60 16.46 -0.60
C GLU A 132 5.07 16.59 -2.05
N GLY A 133 4.17 17.05 -2.92
CA GLY A 133 4.41 17.16 -4.35
C GLY A 133 3.63 16.15 -5.18
N ALA A 134 3.56 16.41 -6.48
CA ALA A 134 3.13 15.43 -7.47
C ALA A 134 4.36 14.69 -8.00
N VAL A 135 4.25 13.38 -8.19
CA VAL A 135 5.37 12.56 -8.64
C VAL A 135 5.65 12.83 -10.12
N ARG A 136 6.89 13.21 -10.43
CA ARG A 136 7.39 13.32 -11.80
C ARG A 136 8.06 12.01 -12.23
N HIS A 137 7.38 11.23 -13.05
CA HIS A 137 7.95 9.99 -13.60
C HIS A 137 9.02 10.26 -14.68
N ASP A 138 10.01 9.38 -14.78
CA ASP A 138 10.98 9.37 -15.88
C ASP A 138 10.34 8.88 -17.18
N GLU A 139 9.44 7.91 -17.06
CA GLU A 139 8.59 7.42 -18.15
C GLU A 139 7.12 7.55 -17.74
N THR A 140 6.29 8.14 -18.59
CA THR A 140 4.84 8.29 -18.35
C THR A 140 4.06 7.46 -19.36
N TYR A 141 3.14 6.63 -18.86
CA TYR A 141 2.32 5.70 -19.66
C TYR A 141 0.85 6.14 -19.71
N SER A 142 0.34 6.76 -18.64
CA SER A 142 -0.99 7.38 -18.58
C SER A 142 -0.86 8.86 -18.21
N PRO A 143 -0.63 9.76 -19.20
CA PRO A 143 -0.47 11.20 -18.96
C PRO A 143 -1.65 11.84 -18.21
N GLU A 144 -2.87 11.37 -18.45
CA GLU A 144 -4.08 11.81 -17.76
C GLU A 144 -4.03 11.53 -16.26
N LEU A 145 -3.59 10.33 -15.84
CA LEU A 145 -3.48 9.96 -14.42
C LEU A 145 -2.32 10.70 -13.74
N ALA A 146 -1.24 10.98 -14.47
CA ALA A 146 -0.16 11.83 -13.97
C ALA A 146 -0.61 13.28 -13.78
N ALA A 147 -1.41 13.81 -14.72
CA ALA A 147 -1.99 15.15 -14.62
C ALA A 147 -2.98 15.29 -13.45
N GLU A 148 -3.71 14.22 -13.11
CA GLU A 148 -4.57 14.17 -11.93
C GLU A 148 -3.78 14.34 -10.62
N ASP A 149 -2.62 13.68 -10.45
CA ASP A 149 -1.75 13.87 -9.27
C ASP A 149 -1.22 15.31 -9.19
N VAL A 150 -0.83 15.90 -10.33
CA VAL A 150 -0.44 17.31 -10.42
C VAL A 150 -1.58 18.23 -9.98
N ALA A 151 -2.80 18.02 -10.48
CA ALA A 151 -3.96 18.82 -10.12
C ALA A 151 -4.34 18.63 -8.64
N ALA A 152 -4.30 17.41 -8.13
CA ALA A 152 -4.58 17.09 -6.73
C ALA A 152 -3.58 17.76 -5.79
N HIS A 153 -2.29 17.76 -6.14
CA HIS A 153 -1.26 18.47 -5.38
C HIS A 153 -1.44 19.99 -5.45
N HIS A 154 -1.63 20.56 -6.65
CA HIS A 154 -1.83 22.01 -6.83
C HIS A 154 -3.00 22.53 -5.97
N ASN A 155 -4.07 21.75 -5.87
CA ASN A 155 -5.26 22.12 -5.11
C ASN A 155 -5.17 21.80 -3.62
N ARG A 156 -4.06 21.23 -3.14
CA ARG A 156 -3.88 20.86 -1.74
C ARG A 156 -3.35 22.06 -0.94
N PRO A 157 -4.08 22.55 0.07
CA PRO A 157 -3.57 23.56 0.99
C PRO A 157 -2.34 23.05 1.75
N ARG A 158 -1.39 23.93 2.09
CA ARG A 158 -0.18 23.54 2.84
C ARG A 158 -0.51 22.96 4.22
N GLU A 159 -1.56 23.45 4.85
CA GLU A 159 -2.07 22.99 6.14
C GLU A 159 -2.82 21.66 6.07
N ALA A 160 -3.08 21.13 4.87
CA ALA A 160 -3.81 19.88 4.72
C ALA A 160 -3.06 18.72 5.39
N GLY A 161 -3.77 18.03 6.27
CA GLY A 161 -3.29 16.83 6.93
C GLY A 161 -3.05 15.68 5.94
N PRO A 162 -2.49 14.56 6.43
CA PRO A 162 -2.25 13.39 5.60
C PRO A 162 -3.56 12.81 5.09
N VAL A 163 -3.51 12.31 3.85
CA VAL A 163 -4.52 11.39 3.30
C VAL A 163 -3.80 10.24 2.64
N PHE A 164 -4.40 9.06 2.66
CA PHE A 164 -3.88 7.86 2.02
C PHE A 164 -3.56 8.13 0.55
N ASP A 165 -2.40 7.67 0.10
CA ASP A 165 -1.93 7.83 -1.28
C ASP A 165 -1.61 6.47 -1.90
N HIS A 166 -0.69 5.75 -1.26
CA HIS A 166 -0.15 4.55 -1.87
C HIS A 166 0.22 3.45 -0.87
N ILE A 167 0.39 2.25 -1.41
CA ILE A 167 1.06 1.13 -0.76
C ILE A 167 2.27 0.77 -1.60
N ALA A 168 3.44 0.69 -0.98
CA ALA A 168 4.65 0.26 -1.65
C ALA A 168 4.89 -1.22 -1.41
N VAL A 169 5.21 -1.94 -2.49
CA VAL A 169 5.46 -3.37 -2.47
C VAL A 169 6.72 -3.70 -3.25
N THR A 170 7.52 -4.63 -2.75
CA THR A 170 8.65 -5.20 -3.51
C THR A 170 8.20 -6.50 -4.18
N ALA A 171 8.47 -6.61 -5.48
CA ALA A 171 8.29 -7.84 -6.25
C ALA A 171 9.61 -8.29 -6.88
N PRO A 172 9.86 -9.61 -7.02
CA PRO A 172 11.06 -10.15 -7.64
C PRO A 172 11.03 -10.02 -9.17
N ASP A 173 9.83 -9.99 -9.77
CA ASP A 173 9.63 -9.98 -11.22
C ASP A 173 8.58 -8.95 -11.62
N LEU A 174 8.98 -7.97 -12.44
CA LEU A 174 8.09 -6.89 -12.88
C LEU A 174 6.99 -7.42 -13.82
N GLN A 175 7.32 -8.36 -14.71
CA GLN A 175 6.37 -8.80 -15.72
C GLN A 175 5.26 -9.66 -15.11
N GLU A 176 5.62 -10.58 -14.21
CA GLU A 176 4.65 -11.37 -13.46
C GLU A 176 3.75 -10.47 -12.61
N ALA A 177 4.30 -9.42 -11.99
CA ALA A 177 3.54 -8.48 -11.19
C ALA A 177 2.59 -7.66 -12.07
N LEU A 178 3.03 -7.19 -13.24
CA LEU A 178 2.16 -6.50 -14.18
C LEU A 178 1.08 -7.42 -14.74
N ASP A 179 1.38 -8.69 -15.02
CA ASP A 179 0.36 -9.64 -15.44
C ASP A 179 -0.73 -9.80 -14.35
N PHE A 180 -0.34 -9.90 -13.08
CA PHE A 180 -1.29 -9.97 -11.97
C PHE A 180 -2.06 -8.65 -11.77
N TYR A 181 -1.37 -7.53 -11.51
CA TYR A 181 -2.02 -6.27 -11.14
C TYR A 181 -2.73 -5.59 -12.32
N VAL A 182 -2.13 -5.59 -13.52
CA VAL A 182 -2.71 -4.90 -14.69
C VAL A 182 -3.71 -5.81 -15.39
N ARG A 183 -3.32 -7.04 -15.76
CA ARG A 183 -4.20 -7.88 -16.59
C ARG A 183 -5.31 -8.55 -15.79
N THR A 184 -5.04 -9.00 -14.57
CA THR A 184 -6.06 -9.64 -13.72
C THR A 184 -6.87 -8.62 -12.93
N LEU A 185 -6.21 -7.67 -12.27
CA LEU A 185 -6.89 -6.72 -11.37
C LEU A 185 -7.29 -5.39 -12.03
N GLY A 186 -6.95 -5.19 -13.31
CA GLY A 186 -7.36 -4.02 -14.08
C GLY A 186 -6.65 -2.72 -13.66
N ALA A 187 -5.50 -2.80 -12.98
CA ALA A 187 -4.71 -1.64 -12.64
C ALA A 187 -4.21 -0.92 -13.90
N LYS A 188 -3.99 0.39 -13.80
CA LYS A 188 -3.41 1.19 -14.89
C LYS A 188 -2.00 1.65 -14.54
N VAL A 189 -1.05 1.46 -15.45
CA VAL A 189 0.32 1.98 -15.25
C VAL A 189 0.32 3.49 -15.44
N ILE A 190 0.65 4.25 -14.39
CA ILE A 190 0.78 5.71 -14.47
C ILE A 190 2.12 6.05 -15.13
N GLY A 191 3.20 5.54 -14.55
CA GLY A 191 4.57 5.92 -14.89
C GLY A 191 5.61 5.10 -14.14
N LYS A 192 6.88 5.32 -14.48
CA LYS A 192 8.04 4.71 -13.82
C LYS A 192 9.02 5.75 -13.33
N LEU A 193 9.58 5.48 -12.15
CA LEU A 193 10.77 6.13 -11.61
C LEU A 193 11.93 5.15 -11.72
N ILE A 194 13.05 5.55 -12.32
CA ILE A 194 14.18 4.69 -12.63
C ILE A 194 15.42 5.17 -11.87
N ARG A 195 15.88 4.36 -10.92
CA ARG A 195 17.05 4.63 -10.07
C ARG A 195 18.21 3.72 -10.43
N SER A 196 18.84 4.03 -11.56
CA SER A 196 20.02 3.31 -12.06
C SER A 196 21.31 3.68 -11.33
N ASP A 197 21.32 4.80 -10.62
CA ASP A 197 22.42 5.35 -9.82
C ASP A 197 22.50 4.74 -8.40
N ASP A 198 21.40 4.20 -7.87
CA ASP A 198 21.40 3.46 -6.62
C ASP A 198 22.14 2.11 -6.80
N PRO A 199 23.03 1.69 -5.87
CA PRO A 199 23.76 0.42 -5.99
C PRO A 199 22.90 -0.83 -6.12
N ARG A 200 21.63 -0.78 -5.70
CA ARG A 200 20.67 -1.87 -5.87
C ARG A 200 20.03 -1.87 -7.25
N GLY A 201 20.03 -0.71 -7.92
CA GLY A 201 19.45 -0.46 -9.22
C GLY A 201 17.97 -0.82 -9.27
N PHE A 202 17.07 0.14 -9.04
CA PHE A 202 15.66 -0.18 -8.88
C PHE A 202 14.74 0.66 -9.77
N VAL A 203 13.56 0.12 -10.02
CA VAL A 203 12.46 0.78 -10.72
C VAL A 203 11.25 0.78 -9.80
N ILE A 204 10.59 1.93 -9.70
CA ILE A 204 9.26 2.04 -9.10
C ILE A 204 8.27 2.17 -10.24
N THR A 205 7.34 1.24 -10.38
CA THR A 205 6.24 1.31 -11.34
C THR A 205 4.96 1.66 -10.59
N ASN A 206 4.42 2.86 -10.82
CA ASN A 206 3.23 3.33 -10.11
C ASN A 206 1.98 2.87 -10.85
N LEU A 207 1.14 2.08 -10.18
CA LEU A 207 -0.09 1.52 -10.71
C LEU A 207 -1.31 2.14 -10.02
N ARG A 208 -2.30 2.61 -10.78
CA ARG A 208 -3.58 3.09 -10.25
C ARG A 208 -4.55 1.92 -10.07
N LEU A 209 -5.09 1.76 -8.86
CA LEU A 209 -6.21 0.84 -8.54
C LEU A 209 -7.30 1.58 -7.76
N GLY A 210 -8.35 2.00 -8.46
CA GLY A 210 -9.34 2.93 -7.90
C GLY A 210 -8.73 4.33 -7.77
N ASP A 211 -8.83 4.94 -6.60
CA ASP A 211 -8.28 6.27 -6.32
C ASP A 211 -6.90 6.23 -5.65
N ALA A 212 -6.39 5.04 -5.30
CA ALA A 212 -5.09 4.86 -4.66
C ALA A 212 -4.04 4.28 -5.63
N VAL A 213 -2.78 4.41 -5.24
CA VAL A 213 -1.62 3.93 -6.00
C VAL A 213 -1.01 2.69 -5.34
N LEU A 214 -0.61 1.72 -6.14
CA LEU A 214 0.33 0.67 -5.74
C LEU A 214 1.69 1.00 -6.35
N GLU A 215 2.69 1.24 -5.51
CA GLU A 215 4.07 1.41 -5.96
C GLU A 215 4.76 0.05 -6.00
N LEU A 216 5.05 -0.42 -7.21
CA LEU A 216 5.70 -1.70 -7.44
C LEU A 216 7.22 -1.49 -7.61
N PHE A 217 7.97 -1.83 -6.58
CA PHE A 217 9.43 -1.82 -6.58
C PHE A 217 9.98 -3.12 -7.16
N THR A 218 10.88 -3.00 -8.12
CA THR A 218 11.72 -4.11 -8.60
C THR A 218 13.17 -3.70 -8.65
N PHE A 219 14.07 -4.66 -8.42
CA PHE A 219 15.50 -4.43 -8.23
C PHE A 219 16.30 -5.24 -9.24
N ARG A 220 17.49 -4.74 -9.61
CA ARG A 220 18.48 -5.54 -10.35
C ARG A 220 19.13 -6.58 -9.44
N ARG A 221 19.16 -6.33 -8.14
CA ARG A 221 19.59 -7.29 -7.12
C ARG A 221 18.49 -8.29 -6.84
N GLU A 222 18.91 -9.50 -6.48
CA GLU A 222 18.02 -10.54 -5.97
C GLU A 222 17.32 -10.06 -4.69
N THR A 223 16.02 -10.33 -4.63
CA THR A 223 15.14 -10.01 -3.50
C THR A 223 14.92 -11.25 -2.64
N ALA A 224 14.84 -11.06 -1.32
CA ALA A 224 14.42 -12.09 -0.38
C ALA A 224 12.89 -12.30 -0.44
N PRO A 225 12.38 -13.52 -0.20
CA PRO A 225 10.95 -13.77 -0.19
C PRO A 225 10.24 -12.99 0.91
N SER A 226 8.93 -12.78 0.74
CA SER A 226 8.09 -12.16 1.77
C SER A 226 8.13 -13.00 3.05
N PRO A 227 8.31 -12.37 4.22
CA PRO A 227 8.29 -13.07 5.50
C PRO A 227 6.85 -13.42 5.94
N TRP A 228 5.85 -13.06 5.12
CA TRP A 228 4.46 -13.27 5.45
C TRP A 228 4.10 -14.75 5.49
N SER A 229 3.45 -15.18 6.57
CA SER A 229 2.84 -16.50 6.68
C SER A 229 1.47 -16.45 7.34
N ALA A 230 0.64 -17.44 7.02
CA ALA A 230 -0.69 -17.60 7.61
C ALA A 230 -0.60 -17.83 9.12
N GLY A 231 -1.59 -17.33 9.87
CA GLY A 231 -1.74 -17.62 11.30
C GLY A 231 -0.79 -16.87 12.24
N GLN A 232 0.12 -16.04 11.74
CA GLN A 232 0.98 -15.22 12.59
C GLN A 232 0.21 -14.09 13.27
N SER A 233 0.48 -13.90 14.56
CA SER A 233 0.07 -12.73 15.35
C SER A 233 0.92 -11.51 14.95
N ARG A 234 0.76 -11.06 13.71
CA ARG A 234 1.53 -9.97 13.09
C ARG A 234 1.01 -8.59 13.47
N LEU A 235 1.86 -7.79 14.11
CA LEU A 235 1.77 -6.34 14.21
C LEU A 235 2.20 -5.67 12.91
N GLY A 236 1.89 -4.39 12.74
CA GLY A 236 2.26 -3.66 11.54
C GLY A 236 1.37 -4.01 10.34
N LEU A 237 1.91 -3.91 9.12
CA LEU A 237 1.15 -4.17 7.89
C LEU A 237 0.72 -5.64 7.79
N ARG A 238 -0.58 -5.89 7.60
CA ARG A 238 -1.15 -7.25 7.58
C ARG A 238 -1.74 -7.67 6.25
N ALA A 239 -2.42 -6.76 5.56
CA ALA A 239 -3.03 -7.01 4.26
C ALA A 239 -3.43 -5.72 3.54
N VAL A 240 -3.57 -5.81 2.22
CA VAL A 240 -4.22 -4.80 1.38
C VAL A 240 -5.64 -5.25 1.10
N GLY A 241 -6.59 -4.39 1.41
CA GLY A 241 -8.00 -4.63 1.15
C GLY A 241 -8.39 -4.21 -0.26
N LEU A 242 -8.78 -5.19 -1.07
CA LEU A 242 -9.28 -4.99 -2.42
C LEU A 242 -10.81 -5.02 -2.44
N GLY A 243 -11.39 -4.01 -3.06
CA GLY A 243 -12.82 -3.94 -3.39
C GLY A 243 -13.05 -4.46 -4.80
N VAL A 244 -13.93 -5.44 -4.95
CA VAL A 244 -14.33 -6.05 -6.22
C VAL A 244 -15.85 -6.08 -6.36
N THR A 245 -16.33 -6.32 -7.58
CA THR A 245 -17.78 -6.42 -7.86
C THR A 245 -18.36 -7.76 -7.37
N GLU A 246 -17.63 -8.86 -7.53
CA GLU A 246 -18.04 -10.21 -7.12
C GLU A 246 -16.84 -11.00 -6.56
N ALA A 247 -16.88 -11.32 -5.27
CA ALA A 247 -15.71 -11.87 -4.57
C ALA A 247 -15.30 -13.27 -5.06
N ARG A 248 -16.24 -14.17 -5.36
CA ARG A 248 -15.91 -15.56 -5.71
C ARG A 248 -15.18 -15.62 -7.05
N GLY A 249 -15.71 -14.92 -8.05
CA GLY A 249 -15.13 -14.78 -9.38
C GLY A 249 -13.77 -14.10 -9.32
N ALA A 250 -13.64 -13.02 -8.55
CA ALA A 250 -12.37 -12.34 -8.35
C ALA A 250 -11.30 -13.27 -7.74
N VAL A 251 -11.63 -13.98 -6.65
CA VAL A 251 -10.72 -14.95 -6.03
C VAL A 251 -10.34 -16.07 -7.01
N GLY A 252 -11.29 -16.58 -7.79
CA GLY A 252 -11.02 -17.58 -8.82
C GLY A 252 -10.03 -17.07 -9.89
N ALA A 253 -10.24 -15.85 -10.38
CA ALA A 253 -9.35 -15.22 -11.36
C ALA A 253 -7.95 -14.93 -10.79
N MET A 254 -7.85 -14.42 -9.55
CA MET A 254 -6.59 -14.21 -8.85
C MET A 254 -5.81 -15.52 -8.68
N THR A 255 -6.50 -16.59 -8.28
CA THR A 255 -5.88 -17.92 -8.12
C THR A 255 -5.38 -18.46 -9.45
N ALA A 256 -6.16 -18.30 -10.53
CA ALA A 256 -5.75 -18.66 -11.88
C ALA A 256 -4.55 -17.82 -12.40
N ALA A 257 -4.37 -16.62 -11.85
CA ALA A 257 -3.25 -15.71 -12.15
C ALA A 257 -2.04 -15.87 -11.21
N GLY A 258 -2.00 -16.94 -10.41
CA GLY A 258 -0.83 -17.27 -9.57
C GLY A 258 -0.94 -16.87 -8.11
N ALA A 259 -2.05 -16.26 -7.67
CA ALA A 259 -2.28 -16.08 -6.24
C ALA A 259 -2.43 -17.43 -5.51
N GLY A 260 -1.98 -17.48 -4.26
CA GLY A 260 -2.08 -18.65 -3.40
C GLY A 260 -3.53 -19.01 -3.04
N ALA A 261 -3.68 -20.20 -2.44
CA ALA A 261 -4.98 -20.65 -1.95
C ALA A 261 -5.57 -19.70 -0.89
N VAL A 262 -6.89 -19.70 -0.76
CA VAL A 262 -7.58 -18.91 0.28
C VAL A 262 -7.16 -19.42 1.66
N LEU A 263 -6.49 -18.57 2.43
CA LEU A 263 -5.93 -18.87 3.74
C LEU A 263 -6.93 -18.61 4.87
N ARG A 264 -7.81 -17.63 4.68
CA ARG A 264 -8.90 -17.33 5.60
C ARG A 264 -10.19 -17.18 4.78
N PRO A 265 -11.10 -18.16 4.81
CA PRO A 265 -12.41 -18.02 4.19
C PRO A 265 -13.30 -17.09 5.04
N GLY A 266 -14.37 -16.59 4.45
CA GLY A 266 -15.36 -15.76 5.16
C GLY A 266 -15.82 -14.56 4.34
N PRO A 267 -16.40 -13.54 4.99
CA PRO A 267 -16.88 -12.34 4.30
C PRO A 267 -15.75 -11.48 3.72
N GLU A 268 -14.53 -11.62 4.26
CA GLU A 268 -13.30 -11.00 3.73
C GLU A 268 -12.24 -12.08 3.46
N PRO A 269 -12.34 -12.84 2.34
CA PRO A 269 -11.37 -13.87 2.01
C PRO A 269 -9.95 -13.30 1.97
N LEU A 270 -8.99 -14.01 2.58
CA LEU A 270 -7.57 -13.69 2.52
C LEU A 270 -6.85 -14.67 1.60
N LEU A 271 -6.12 -14.15 0.63
CA LEU A 271 -5.18 -14.88 -0.22
C LEU A 271 -3.87 -14.09 -0.34
N ILE A 272 -2.84 -14.71 -0.90
CA ILE A 272 -1.53 -14.08 -1.12
C ILE A 272 -1.34 -13.94 -2.62
N ASP A 273 -0.93 -12.77 -3.09
CA ASP A 273 -0.54 -12.59 -4.49
C ASP A 273 0.68 -13.48 -4.87
N PRO A 274 1.10 -13.51 -6.13
CA PRO A 274 2.27 -14.29 -6.55
C PRO A 274 3.58 -13.95 -5.81
N HIS A 275 3.69 -12.76 -5.22
CA HIS A 275 4.94 -12.20 -4.66
C HIS A 275 4.94 -12.06 -3.13
N GLY A 276 3.90 -12.55 -2.46
CA GLY A 276 3.84 -12.56 -1.00
C GLY A 276 3.10 -11.38 -0.36
N LEU A 277 2.34 -10.61 -1.14
CA LEU A 277 1.42 -9.57 -0.67
C LEU A 277 0.10 -10.19 -0.20
N PRO A 278 -0.31 -10.01 1.07
CA PRO A 278 -1.60 -10.49 1.53
C PRO A 278 -2.73 -9.57 1.09
N LEU A 279 -3.77 -10.16 0.52
CA LEU A 279 -4.92 -9.49 -0.05
C LEU A 279 -6.20 -9.93 0.66
N THR A 280 -6.95 -8.98 1.24
CA THR A 280 -8.32 -9.22 1.69
C THR A 280 -9.31 -8.78 0.62
N ILE A 281 -10.28 -9.63 0.28
CA ILE A 281 -11.24 -9.35 -0.79
C ILE A 281 -12.57 -8.94 -0.19
N THR A 282 -13.12 -7.82 -0.64
CA THR A 282 -14.40 -7.27 -0.16
C THR A 282 -15.30 -6.93 -1.33
N THR A 283 -16.61 -7.17 -1.18
CA THR A 283 -17.62 -6.68 -2.12
C THR A 283 -18.19 -5.37 -1.60
N ARG A 284 -18.05 -4.29 -2.38
CA ARG A 284 -18.47 -2.90 -2.05
C ARG A 284 -17.66 -2.22 -0.94
#